data_AF-A0A9J8C497-F1
#
_entry.id   AF-A0A9J8C497-F1
#
_cell.length_a   1.000
_cell.length_b   1.000
_cell.length_c   1.000
_cell.angle_alpha   90.00
_cell.angle_beta   90.00
_cell.angle_gamma   90.00
#
_symmetry.space_group_name_H-M   'P 1'
#
loop_
_entity.id
_entity.type
_entity.pdbx_description
1 polymer ?
#
loop_
_entity_poly.entity_id
_entity_poly.type
_entity_poly.pdbx_seq_one_letter_code
_entity_poly.pdbx_strand_id
1 'polypeptide(L)' 'MGSLHIWKGTINAERYIQVLEQHMLPSRRHLFQGRPCIFQHDNARPHTASITTSWLRRRRIRVLKWPACSPDLSP' A
#
# COMPACT_ATOMS: atom_id res chain seq x y z
N MET A 1 7.02 -9.33 11.67
CA MET A 1 7.64 -9.51 10.34
C MET A 1 6.61 -9.17 9.26
N GLY A 2 6.95 -8.29 8.31
CA GLY A 2 6.15 -8.04 7.09
C GLY A 2 6.31 -9.18 6.08
N SER A 3 5.49 -9.19 5.02
CA SER A 3 5.62 -10.17 3.92
C SER A 3 6.26 -9.53 2.69
N LEU A 4 7.32 -10.15 2.15
CA LEU A 4 7.87 -9.81 0.85
C LEU A 4 7.15 -10.64 -0.21
N HIS A 5 6.57 -9.95 -1.20
CA HIS A 5 5.97 -10.59 -2.35
C HIS A 5 6.66 -10.10 -3.62
N ILE A 6 7.32 -11.03 -4.33
CA ILE A 6 8.05 -10.72 -5.58
C ILE A 6 7.11 -10.96 -6.75
N TRP A 7 6.90 -9.91 -7.54
CA TRP A 7 6.11 -9.99 -8.77
C TRP A 7 7.02 -10.06 -10.00
N LYS A 8 6.69 -10.94 -10.95
CA LYS A 8 7.37 -11.02 -12.25
C LYS A 8 6.53 -10.29 -13.30
N GLY A 9 6.96 -9.09 -13.68
CA GLY A 9 6.34 -8.25 -14.71
C GLY A 9 5.97 -6.85 -14.21
N THR A 10 5.27 -6.07 -15.04
CA THR A 10 4.78 -4.74 -14.66
C THR A 10 3.53 -4.88 -13.79
N ILE A 11 3.50 -4.20 -12.65
CA ILE A 11 2.32 -4.15 -11.78
C ILE A 11 1.39 -3.02 -12.23
N ASN A 12 0.12 -3.35 -12.47
CA ASN A 12 -0.93 -2.36 -12.69
C ASN A 12 -1.71 -2.09 -11.40
N ALA A 13 -2.62 -1.12 -11.42
CA ALA A 13 -3.35 -0.71 -10.23
C ALA A 13 -4.27 -1.82 -9.67
N GLU A 14 -4.91 -2.63 -10.51
CA GLU A 14 -5.77 -3.73 -10.08
C GLU A 14 -4.97 -4.83 -9.38
N ARG A 15 -3.82 -5.22 -9.94
CA ARG A 15 -2.91 -6.19 -9.34
C ARG A 15 -2.32 -5.67 -8.04
N TYR A 16 -1.98 -4.38 -7.98
CA TYR A 16 -1.53 -3.76 -6.75
C TYR A 16 -2.59 -3.86 -5.63
N ILE A 17 -3.87 -3.61 -5.93
CA ILE A 17 -4.96 -3.81 -4.98
C ILE A 17 -5.02 -5.26 -4.50
N GLN A 18 -4.89 -6.25 -5.40
CA GLN A 18 -4.88 -7.67 -5.03
C GLN A 18 -3.73 -7.99 -4.06
N VAL A 19 -2.54 -7.44 -4.31
CA VAL A 19 -1.40 -7.59 -3.40
C VAL A 19 -1.69 -6.98 -2.02
N LEU A 20 -2.30 -5.79 -1.98
CA LEU A 20 -2.68 -5.18 -0.71
C LEU A 20 -3.71 -6.02 0.06
N GLU A 21 -4.67 -6.62 -0.64
CA GLU A 21 -5.67 -7.49 -0.02
C GLU A 21 -5.08 -8.78 0.53
N GLN A 22 -4.23 -9.43 -0.24
CA GLN A 22 -3.67 -10.74 0.11
C GLN A 22 -2.55 -10.66 1.15
N HIS A 23 -1.76 -9.59 1.13
CA HIS A 23 -0.53 -9.50 1.93
C HIS A 23 -0.57 -8.37 2.95
N MET A 24 -0.94 -7.15 2.53
CA MET A 24 -0.87 -6.00 3.44
C MET A 24 -1.93 -6.05 4.53
N LEU A 25 -3.19 -6.38 4.20
CA LEU A 25 -4.26 -6.43 5.20
C LEU A 25 -4.03 -7.48 6.31
N PRO A 26 -3.64 -8.73 6.00
CA PRO A 26 -3.28 -9.71 7.03
C PRO A 26 -2.08 -9.26 7.86
N SER A 27 -1.02 -8.74 7.23
CA SER A 27 0.14 -8.21 7.95
C SER A 27 -0.25 -7.07 8.89
N ARG A 28 -1.11 -6.14 8.44
CA ARG A 28 -1.62 -5.04 9.28
C ARG A 28 -2.35 -5.58 10.51
N ARG A 29 -3.22 -6.57 10.32
CA ARG A 29 -3.97 -7.20 11.42
C ARG A 29 -3.03 -7.88 12.42
N HIS A 30 -2.05 -8.63 11.92
CA HIS A 30 -1.10 -9.36 12.76
C HIS A 30 -0.15 -8.42 13.54
N LEU A 31 0.39 -7.40 12.87
CA LEU A 31 1.42 -6.52 13.45
C LEU A 31 0.83 -5.46 14.38
N PHE A 32 -0.29 -4.85 14.01
CA PHE A 32 -0.86 -3.74 14.76
C PHE A 32 -2.02 -4.16 15.67
N GLN A 33 -2.58 -5.36 15.50
CA GLN A 33 -3.62 -5.92 16.38
C GLN A 33 -4.79 -4.96 16.63
N GLY A 34 -5.19 -4.21 15.60
CA GLY A 34 -6.27 -3.22 15.67
C GLY A 34 -5.84 -1.82 16.11
N ARG A 35 -4.59 -1.62 16.52
CA ARG A 35 -4.04 -0.28 16.77
C ARG A 35 -4.03 0.57 15.50
N PRO A 36 -4.23 1.88 15.62
CA PRO A 36 -4.08 2.79 14.49
C PRO A 36 -2.69 2.68 13.87
N CYS A 37 -2.63 2.66 12.54
CA CYS A 37 -1.39 2.68 11.79
C CYS A 37 -1.53 3.60 10.58
N ILE A 38 -0.40 4.08 10.07
CA ILE A 38 -0.34 4.82 8.81
C ILE A 38 0.36 3.93 7.79
N PHE A 39 -0.26 3.76 6.63
CA PHE A 39 0.29 3.02 5.51
C PHE A 39 1.15 3.95 4.65
N GLN A 40 2.37 3.54 4.36
CA GLN A 40 3.30 4.28 3.50
C GLN A 40 3.48 3.49 2.19
N HIS A 41 3.40 4.20 1.08
CA HIS A 41 3.79 3.73 -0.25
C HIS A 41 4.34 4.91 -1.06
N ASP A 42 5.11 4.63 -2.11
CA ASP A 42 5.59 5.68 -3.00
C ASP A 42 4.48 6.16 -3.96
N ASN A 43 4.78 7.22 -4.71
CA ASN A 43 3.84 7.82 -5.66
C ASN A 43 3.84 7.14 -7.05
N ALA A 44 4.18 5.84 -7.13
CA ALA A 44 4.14 5.11 -8.40
C ALA A 44 2.72 5.16 -9.02
N ARG A 45 2.65 5.17 -10.37
CA ARG A 45 1.37 5.24 -11.12
C ARG A 45 0.27 4.27 -10.61
N PRO A 46 0.54 2.98 -10.33
CA PRO A 46 -0.51 2.09 -9.81
C PRO A 46 -0.97 2.43 -8.39
N HIS A 47 -0.15 3.12 -7.59
CA HIS A 47 -0.44 3.47 -6.20
C HIS A 47 -1.34 4.71 -6.10
N THR A 48 -1.13 5.66 -7.01
CA THR A 48 -1.89 6.91 -7.10
C THR A 48 -3.11 6.83 -8.01
N ALA A 49 -3.29 5.72 -8.74
CA ALA A 49 -4.45 5.48 -9.59
C ALA A 49 -5.78 5.64 -8.82
N SER A 50 -6.81 6.16 -9.49
CA SER A 50 -8.13 6.42 -8.90
C SER A 50 -8.76 5.18 -8.25
N ILE A 51 -8.60 4.01 -8.87
CA ILE A 51 -9.13 2.75 -8.32
C ILE A 51 -8.43 2.36 -7.01
N THR A 52 -7.13 2.60 -6.91
CA THR A 52 -6.31 2.29 -5.73
C THR A 52 -6.63 3.24 -4.60
N THR A 53 -6.66 4.55 -4.86
CA THR A 53 -7.00 5.56 -3.85
C THR A 53 -8.43 5.40 -3.34
N SER A 54 -9.37 5.08 -4.24
CA SER A 54 -10.76 4.76 -3.86
C SER A 54 -10.85 3.50 -3.00
N TRP A 55 -10.09 2.45 -3.32
CA TRP A 55 -10.05 1.23 -2.53
C TRP A 55 -9.48 1.48 -1.12
N LEU A 56 -8.35 2.22 -1.02
CA LEU A 56 -7.74 2.61 0.26
C LEU A 56 -8.73 3.40 1.14
N ARG A 57 -9.45 4.35 0.54
CA ARG A 57 -10.49 5.14 1.23
C ARG A 57 -11.63 4.26 1.74
N ARG A 58 -12.17 3.36 0.91
CA ARG A 58 -13.26 2.43 1.29
C ARG A 58 -12.86 1.53 2.47
N ARG A 59 -11.59 1.11 2.51
CA ARG A 59 -11.04 0.30 3.60
C ARG A 59 -10.62 1.11 4.84
N ARG A 60 -10.81 2.43 4.84
CA ARG A 60 -10.40 3.37 5.90
C ARG A 60 -8.90 3.28 6.24
N ILE A 61 -8.07 3.03 5.22
CA ILE A 61 -6.62 2.98 5.39
C ILE A 61 -6.09 4.41 5.37
N ARG A 62 -5.43 4.82 6.46
CA ARG A 62 -4.72 6.11 6.52
C ARG A 62 -3.43 5.97 5.74
N VAL A 63 -3.27 6.76 4.69
CA VAL A 63 -2.05 6.79 3.87
C VAL A 63 -1.18 7.97 4.28
N LEU A 64 0.12 7.77 4.40
CA LEU A 64 1.08 8.83 4.65
C LEU A 64 1.16 9.73 3.41
N LYS A 65 0.96 11.05 3.59
CA LYS A 65 1.13 12.00 2.49
C LYS A 65 2.61 12.09 2.15
N TRP A 66 2.97 11.72 0.92
CA TRP A 66 4.34 11.78 0.44
C TRP A 66 4.51 12.90 -0.58
N PRO A 67 5.56 13.75 -0.46
CA PRO A 67 5.92 14.63 -1.55
C PRO A 67 6.30 13.81 -2.79
N ALA A 68 5.93 14.31 -3.98
CA ALA A 68 6.33 13.68 -5.24
C ALA A 68 7.87 13.75 -5.39
N CYS A 69 8.48 12.71 -5.96
CA CYS A 69 9.93 12.64 -6.20
C CYS A 69 10.82 12.68 -4.94
N SER A 70 10.47 11.91 -3.90
CA SER A 70 11.33 11.74 -2.71
C SER A 70 11.71 10.27 -2.50
N PRO A 71 12.54 9.70 -3.40
CA PRO A 71 13.09 8.35 -3.21
C PRO A 71 13.96 8.26 -1.95
N ASP A 72 14.58 9.37 -1.54
CA ASP A 72 15.46 9.44 -0.36
C ASP A 72 14.72 9.32 0.98
N LEU A 73 13.38 9.31 0.97
CA LEU A 73 12.58 9.23 2.18
C LEU A 73 12.02 7.83 2.47
N SER A 74 12.24 6.83 1.60
CA SER A 74 11.85 5.44 1.88
C SER A 74 12.95 4.71 2.67
N PRO A 75 12.83 4.54 4.00
CA PRO A 75 13.80 3.79 4.80
C PRO A 75 13.78 2.28 4.53
#